data_AF-A0A3A4L6T1-F1
#
_entry.id   AF-A0A3A4L6T1-F1
#
_cell.length_a   1.000
_cell.length_b   1.000
_cell.length_c   1.000
_cell.angle_alpha   90.00
_cell.angle_beta   90.00
_cell.angle_gamma   90.00
#
_symmetry.space_group_name_H-M   'P 1'
#
loop_
_entity.id
_entity.type
_entity.pdbx_description
1 polymer ?
#
loop_
_entity_poly.entity_id
_entity_poly.type
_entity_poly.pdbx_seq_one_letter_code
_entity_poly.pdbx_strand_id
1 'polypeptide(L)'
;MGSRLSTTLRAVARWTRRFAGTAPGALGGVLVVTVALCLLTAFVGAQQLSGKLAQRTTLLEHTEPLADAAQRLYVALSAADATAATAFLSGGIESAEVRVRYQQSLADAATALAAATSGAGDEQTRRVVARVAADLPAYAGMVEAARANNRQGFPVGSSYLREASALMQGSLLPNAERLTTDRFAAVHDQERALAGPPALTLALLTLTLLACLGGSWILLRRTNRLVNLGVAAAAGATLLVALWTVAAGLTAAAAVDNGARTRFETLARARILAQQARAEETLELITRGDITAIETQYRTHSTQLRDRLTGTLSGTAAAWPELAAWSGSHDKQVQAYQRADYPSAVVQAIGPARDGSAFRFARLDEALRTEIDRTRGDLRDGVDTAGTAFLLSPEGVPALLALAAGAVALGIWPRLEEFL
;
A
#
# COMPACT_ATOMS: atom_id res chain seq x y z
N MET A 1 27.04 -41.97 28.35
CA MET A 1 27.02 -42.57 26.99
C MET A 1 27.17 -41.50 25.89
N GLY A 2 28.22 -40.66 25.94
CA GLY A 2 28.27 -39.41 25.14
C GLY A 2 29.44 -39.23 24.16
N SER A 3 30.30 -40.23 23.92
CA SER A 3 31.54 -40.04 23.13
C SER A 3 31.53 -40.65 21.72
N ARG A 4 30.64 -41.60 21.40
CA ARG A 4 30.69 -42.40 20.17
C ARG A 4 30.16 -41.68 18.91
N LEU A 5 29.26 -40.71 19.05
CA LEU A 5 28.75 -39.90 17.93
C LEU A 5 29.82 -38.97 17.34
N SER A 6 30.79 -38.54 18.15
CA SER A 6 31.85 -37.62 17.72
C SER A 6 32.98 -38.32 16.96
N THR A 7 33.20 -39.61 17.19
CA THR A 7 34.23 -40.42 16.53
C THR A 7 33.78 -40.92 15.17
N THR A 8 32.51 -41.26 15.00
CA THR A 8 31.93 -41.62 13.70
C THR A 8 31.91 -40.42 12.75
N LEU A 9 31.47 -39.25 13.20
CA LEU A 9 31.51 -38.01 12.39
C LEU A 9 32.95 -37.63 12.00
N ARG A 10 33.92 -37.79 12.91
CA ARG A 10 35.36 -37.55 12.62
C ARG A 10 36.00 -38.64 11.75
N ALA A 11 35.52 -39.88 11.78
CA ALA A 11 35.98 -40.97 10.92
C ALA A 11 35.42 -40.80 9.50
N VAL A 12 34.13 -40.48 9.38
CA VAL A 12 33.47 -40.13 8.12
C VAL A 12 34.16 -38.91 7.49
N ALA A 13 34.42 -37.84 8.24
CA ALA A 13 35.11 -36.65 7.73
C ALA A 13 36.56 -36.90 7.25
N ARG A 14 37.28 -37.85 7.87
CA ARG A 14 38.64 -38.23 7.45
C ARG A 14 38.63 -39.16 6.23
N TRP A 15 37.67 -40.07 6.17
CA TRP A 15 37.47 -40.96 5.03
C TRP A 15 37.01 -40.17 3.80
N THR A 16 36.03 -39.26 3.94
CA THR A 16 35.59 -38.39 2.85
C THR A 16 36.70 -37.48 2.33
N ARG A 17 37.58 -36.95 3.20
CA ARG A 17 38.78 -36.19 2.76
C ARG A 17 39.80 -37.04 2.00
N ARG A 18 40.04 -38.29 2.42
CA ARG A 18 40.93 -39.22 1.70
C ARG A 18 40.35 -39.67 0.36
N PHE A 19 39.05 -39.94 0.33
CA PHE A 19 38.33 -40.33 -0.88
C PHE A 19 38.23 -39.16 -1.87
N ALA A 20 37.98 -37.93 -1.40
CA ALA A 20 38.02 -36.72 -2.23
C ALA A 20 39.39 -36.45 -2.88
N GLY A 21 40.46 -37.05 -2.36
CA GLY A 21 41.80 -37.00 -2.95
C GLY A 21 41.97 -37.90 -4.19
N THR A 22 41.13 -38.93 -4.37
CA THR A 22 41.20 -39.89 -5.49
C THR A 22 40.37 -39.39 -6.68
N ALA A 23 40.71 -39.83 -7.90
CA ALA A 23 39.96 -39.47 -9.12
C ALA A 23 38.44 -39.81 -9.04
N PRO A 24 38.01 -41.00 -8.59
CA PRO A 24 36.58 -41.31 -8.44
C PRO A 24 35.89 -40.52 -7.31
N GLY A 25 36.56 -40.26 -6.19
CA GLY A 25 35.96 -39.48 -5.10
C GLY A 25 35.80 -37.99 -5.41
N ALA A 26 36.69 -37.42 -6.24
CA ALA A 26 36.51 -36.07 -6.77
C ALA A 26 35.30 -35.97 -7.71
N LEU A 27 35.08 -36.98 -8.58
CA LEU A 27 33.92 -37.05 -9.47
C LEU A 27 32.61 -37.21 -8.71
N GLY A 28 32.57 -38.12 -7.73
CA GLY A 28 31.41 -38.30 -6.85
C GLY A 28 31.10 -37.06 -6.01
N GLY A 29 32.14 -36.35 -5.54
CA GLY A 29 31.99 -35.09 -4.82
C GLY A 29 31.34 -33.99 -5.67
N VAL A 30 31.80 -33.79 -6.91
CA VAL A 30 31.20 -32.83 -7.85
C VAL A 30 29.74 -33.20 -8.14
N LEU A 31 29.46 -34.47 -8.42
CA LEU A 31 28.09 -34.94 -8.64
C LEU A 31 27.16 -34.60 -7.47
N VAL A 32 27.53 -35.04 -6.26
CA VAL A 32 26.70 -34.87 -5.06
C VAL A 32 26.49 -33.39 -4.75
N VAL A 33 27.56 -32.59 -4.79
CA VAL A 33 27.48 -31.15 -4.47
C VAL A 33 26.63 -30.41 -5.50
N THR A 34 26.86 -30.62 -6.79
CA THR A 34 26.10 -29.90 -7.82
C THR A 34 24.63 -30.31 -7.83
N VAL A 35 24.32 -31.62 -7.72
CA VAL A 35 22.93 -32.09 -7.63
C VAL A 35 22.24 -31.53 -6.38
N ALA A 36 22.89 -31.57 -5.22
CA ALA A 36 22.34 -31.02 -3.99
C ALA A 36 22.08 -29.50 -4.11
N LEU A 37 22.99 -28.75 -4.72
CA LEU A 37 22.82 -27.31 -4.95
C LEU A 37 21.69 -27.03 -5.95
N CYS A 38 21.56 -27.77 -7.04
CA CYS A 38 20.45 -27.63 -7.98
C CYS A 38 19.09 -27.86 -7.29
N LEU A 39 18.96 -28.94 -6.52
CA LEU A 39 17.72 -29.27 -5.81
C LEU A 39 17.40 -28.26 -4.69
N LEU A 40 18.41 -27.82 -3.93
CA LEU A 40 18.23 -26.78 -2.91
C LEU A 40 17.80 -25.45 -3.53
N THR A 41 18.44 -25.06 -4.63
CA THR A 41 18.10 -23.84 -5.37
C THR A 41 16.70 -23.93 -5.98
N ALA A 42 16.31 -25.11 -6.49
CA ALA A 42 14.97 -25.37 -7.00
C ALA A 42 13.90 -25.15 -5.91
N PHE A 43 14.12 -25.74 -4.73
CA PHE A 43 13.20 -25.61 -3.60
C PHE A 43 13.12 -24.18 -3.08
N VAL A 44 14.26 -23.53 -2.82
CA VAL A 44 14.29 -22.15 -2.30
C VAL A 44 13.74 -21.17 -3.34
N GLY A 45 14.09 -21.35 -4.61
CA GLY A 45 13.57 -20.57 -5.73
C GLY A 45 12.05 -20.66 -5.83
N ALA A 46 11.50 -21.87 -5.82
CA ALA A 46 10.06 -22.09 -5.84
C ALA A 46 9.36 -21.37 -4.67
N GLN A 47 9.91 -21.44 -3.45
CA GLN A 47 9.34 -20.78 -2.28
C GLN A 47 9.40 -19.25 -2.36
N GLN A 48 10.54 -18.67 -2.74
CA GLN A 48 10.67 -17.21 -2.84
C GLN A 48 9.78 -16.64 -3.96
N LEU A 49 9.74 -17.31 -5.11
CA LEU A 49 8.96 -16.86 -6.27
C LEU A 49 7.45 -17.06 -6.05
N SER A 50 7.03 -18.15 -5.41
CA SER A 50 5.63 -18.31 -4.96
C SER A 50 5.26 -17.24 -3.93
N GLY A 51 6.20 -16.92 -3.03
CA GLY A 51 6.06 -15.81 -2.10
C GLY A 51 5.79 -14.48 -2.80
N LYS A 52 6.44 -14.20 -3.94
CA LYS A 52 6.17 -12.98 -4.74
C LYS A 52 4.73 -12.93 -5.25
N LEU A 53 4.21 -14.03 -5.80
CA LEU A 53 2.83 -14.09 -6.26
C LEU A 53 1.84 -13.92 -5.09
N ALA A 54 2.13 -14.50 -3.93
CA ALA A 54 1.35 -14.30 -2.72
C ALA A 54 1.38 -12.85 -2.22
N GLN A 55 2.50 -12.13 -2.37
CA GLN A 55 2.56 -10.69 -2.08
C GLN A 55 1.69 -9.88 -3.05
N ARG A 56 1.70 -10.21 -4.35
CA ARG A 56 0.78 -9.59 -5.33
C ARG A 56 -0.68 -9.78 -4.91
N THR A 57 -1.11 -11.01 -4.62
CA THR A 57 -2.52 -11.27 -4.26
C THR A 57 -2.90 -10.57 -2.97
N THR A 58 -2.05 -10.64 -1.95
CA THR A 58 -2.27 -9.94 -0.68
C THR A 58 -2.41 -8.43 -0.88
N LEU A 59 -1.55 -7.85 -1.72
CA LEU A 59 -1.61 -6.41 -1.97
C LEU A 59 -2.87 -6.02 -2.75
N LEU A 60 -3.24 -6.75 -3.80
CA LEU A 60 -4.41 -6.44 -4.64
C LEU A 60 -5.77 -6.73 -3.99
N GLU A 61 -5.85 -7.76 -3.15
CA GLU A 61 -7.10 -8.26 -2.59
C GLU A 61 -7.33 -7.80 -1.15
N HIS A 62 -6.28 -7.45 -0.41
CA HIS A 62 -6.38 -7.02 0.99
C HIS A 62 -5.79 -5.62 1.21
N THR A 63 -4.49 -5.44 0.97
CA THR A 63 -3.79 -4.28 1.52
C THR A 63 -4.16 -2.96 0.85
N GLU A 64 -4.23 -2.93 -0.48
CA GLU A 64 -4.65 -1.75 -1.24
C GLU A 64 -6.13 -1.40 -0.96
N PRO A 65 -7.11 -2.34 -1.08
CA PRO A 65 -8.49 -2.04 -0.73
C PRO A 65 -8.70 -1.53 0.70
N LEU A 66 -7.93 -2.03 1.68
CA LEU A 66 -7.99 -1.54 3.05
C LEU A 66 -7.43 -0.13 3.22
N ALA A 67 -6.41 0.26 2.43
CA ALA A 67 -5.91 1.63 2.41
C ALA A 67 -6.93 2.59 1.80
N ASP A 68 -7.58 2.20 0.69
CA ASP A 68 -8.70 2.96 0.11
C ASP A 68 -9.87 3.10 1.10
N ALA A 69 -10.28 2.01 1.78
CA ALA A 69 -11.32 2.05 2.79
C ALA A 69 -10.99 3.00 3.96
N ALA A 70 -9.74 3.00 4.45
CA ALA A 70 -9.30 3.90 5.52
C ALA A 70 -9.40 5.38 5.12
N GLN A 71 -8.96 5.71 3.90
CA GLN A 71 -9.07 7.05 3.35
C GLN A 71 -10.54 7.47 3.16
N ARG A 72 -11.38 6.58 2.64
CA ARG A 72 -12.83 6.81 2.45
C ARG A 72 -13.54 7.03 3.78
N LEU A 73 -13.16 6.32 4.84
CA LEU A 73 -13.70 6.52 6.18
C LEU A 73 -13.48 7.96 6.64
N TYR A 74 -12.26 8.49 6.51
CA TYR A 74 -11.97 9.88 6.87
C TYR A 74 -12.86 10.87 6.11
N VAL A 75 -12.92 10.72 4.78
CA VAL A 75 -13.68 11.64 3.94
C VAL A 75 -15.18 11.55 4.22
N ALA A 76 -15.72 10.36 4.40
CA ALA A 76 -17.15 10.18 4.70
C ALA A 76 -17.52 10.78 6.07
N LEU A 77 -16.67 10.61 7.08
CA LEU A 77 -16.83 11.24 8.39
C LEU A 77 -16.80 12.78 8.29
N SER A 78 -15.81 13.33 7.58
CA SER A 78 -15.71 14.78 7.38
C SER A 78 -16.87 15.35 6.56
N ALA A 79 -17.31 14.65 5.52
CA ALA A 79 -18.47 15.02 4.72
C ALA A 79 -19.77 14.97 5.54
N ALA A 80 -19.91 14.03 6.47
CA ALA A 80 -21.04 13.99 7.41
C ALA A 80 -21.05 15.24 8.29
N ASP A 81 -19.89 15.64 8.83
CA ASP A 81 -19.76 16.82 9.68
C ASP A 81 -20.03 18.13 8.95
N ALA A 82 -19.44 18.30 7.76
CA ALA A 82 -19.69 19.46 6.93
C ALA A 82 -21.18 19.57 6.50
N THR A 83 -21.84 18.43 6.27
CA THR A 83 -23.27 18.41 5.92
C THR A 83 -24.15 18.71 7.13
N ALA A 84 -23.80 18.21 8.32
CA ALA A 84 -24.48 18.55 9.57
C ALA A 84 -24.36 20.05 9.89
N ALA A 85 -23.17 20.62 9.74
CA ALA A 85 -22.91 22.05 9.86
C ALA A 85 -23.76 22.87 8.85
N THR A 86 -23.79 22.44 7.59
CA THR A 86 -24.61 23.07 6.54
C THR A 86 -26.10 23.04 6.87
N ALA A 87 -26.62 21.90 7.34
CA ALA A 87 -28.01 21.77 7.77
C ALA A 87 -28.33 22.73 8.91
N PHE A 88 -27.43 22.86 9.89
CA PHE A 88 -27.62 23.75 11.02
C PHE A 88 -27.61 25.24 10.60
N LEU A 89 -26.64 25.64 9.79
CA LEU A 89 -26.47 27.02 9.29
C LEU A 89 -27.62 27.49 8.40
N SER A 90 -28.35 26.56 7.76
CA SER A 90 -29.50 26.91 6.91
C SER A 90 -30.67 27.56 7.68
N GLY A 91 -30.71 27.42 9.01
CA GLY A 91 -31.70 28.05 9.88
C GLY A 91 -33.12 27.48 9.69
N GLY A 92 -33.54 26.58 10.58
CA GLY A 92 -34.86 25.95 10.53
C GLY A 92 -34.83 24.53 9.96
N ILE A 93 -35.73 24.22 9.02
CA ILE A 93 -35.83 22.89 8.40
C ILE A 93 -34.87 22.85 7.21
N GLU A 94 -33.90 21.94 7.26
CA GLU A 94 -32.94 21.74 6.19
C GLU A 94 -33.61 21.13 4.93
N SER A 95 -33.01 21.33 3.76
CA SER A 95 -33.53 20.76 2.52
C SER A 95 -33.43 19.22 2.50
N ALA A 96 -34.29 18.57 1.72
CA ALA A 96 -34.29 17.11 1.59
C ALA A 96 -32.94 16.59 1.06
N GLU A 97 -32.30 17.34 0.17
CA GLU A 97 -30.99 17.01 -0.41
C GLU A 97 -29.88 17.02 0.64
N VAL A 98 -29.87 18.01 1.55
CA VAL A 98 -28.90 18.07 2.66
C VAL A 98 -29.11 16.88 3.60
N ARG A 99 -30.36 16.52 3.87
CA ARG A 99 -30.68 15.35 4.71
C ARG A 99 -30.18 14.05 4.08
N VAL A 100 -30.49 13.82 2.82
CA VAL A 100 -30.05 12.60 2.09
C VAL A 100 -28.52 12.54 2.08
N ARG A 101 -27.84 13.67 1.83
CA ARG A 101 -26.38 13.71 1.82
C ARG A 101 -25.77 13.35 3.17
N TYR A 102 -26.32 13.85 4.28
CA TYR A 102 -25.84 13.50 5.62
C TYR A 102 -25.98 11.99 5.90
N GLN A 103 -27.14 11.43 5.58
CA GLN A 103 -27.41 10.00 5.76
C GLN A 103 -26.50 9.13 4.89
N GLN A 104 -26.25 9.55 3.65
CA GLN A 104 -25.32 8.87 2.76
C GLN A 104 -23.90 8.89 3.32
N SER A 105 -23.41 10.05 3.79
CA SER A 105 -22.08 10.15 4.38
C SER A 105 -21.91 9.25 5.62
N LEU A 106 -22.94 9.14 6.47
CA LEU A 106 -22.91 8.20 7.60
C LEU A 106 -22.90 6.73 7.14
N ALA A 107 -23.67 6.39 6.09
CA ALA A 107 -23.69 5.04 5.53
C ALA A 107 -22.34 4.68 4.88
N ASP A 108 -21.74 5.62 4.15
CA ASP A 108 -20.42 5.47 3.53
C ASP A 108 -19.34 5.31 4.62
N ALA A 109 -19.40 6.09 5.69
CA ALA A 109 -18.49 5.96 6.83
C ALA A 109 -18.64 4.59 7.53
N ALA A 110 -19.87 4.13 7.77
CA ALA A 110 -20.13 2.82 8.36
C ALA A 110 -19.62 1.67 7.46
N THR A 111 -19.80 1.79 6.14
CA THR A 111 -19.30 0.81 5.16
C THR A 111 -17.78 0.75 5.16
N ALA A 112 -17.13 1.91 5.09
CA ALA A 112 -15.67 2.03 5.14
C ALA A 112 -15.09 1.51 6.47
N LEU A 113 -15.78 1.78 7.59
CA LEU A 113 -15.41 1.26 8.91
C LEU A 113 -15.54 -0.26 8.98
N ALA A 114 -16.60 -0.85 8.41
CA ALA A 114 -16.77 -2.30 8.36
C ALA A 114 -15.64 -2.97 7.55
N ALA A 115 -15.28 -2.40 6.39
CA ALA A 115 -14.14 -2.86 5.62
C ALA A 115 -12.82 -2.78 6.42
N ALA A 116 -12.55 -1.64 7.06
CA ALA A 116 -11.39 -1.46 7.93
C ALA A 116 -11.35 -2.44 9.11
N THR A 117 -12.51 -2.79 9.68
CA THR A 117 -12.64 -3.75 10.77
C THR A 117 -12.26 -5.16 10.32
N SER A 118 -12.72 -5.56 9.13
CA SER A 118 -12.40 -6.89 8.58
C SER A 118 -10.90 -7.08 8.33
N GLY A 119 -10.19 -6.00 8.02
CA GLY A 119 -8.73 -5.99 7.80
C GLY A 119 -7.88 -5.69 9.03
N ALA A 120 -8.45 -5.60 10.23
CA ALA A 120 -7.75 -5.25 11.46
C ALA A 120 -6.98 -6.44 12.05
N GLY A 121 -5.80 -6.74 11.48
CA GLY A 121 -4.96 -7.87 11.89
C GLY A 121 -4.19 -7.65 13.20
N ASP A 122 -3.82 -6.42 13.52
CA ASP A 122 -3.04 -6.09 14.71
C ASP A 122 -3.92 -5.45 15.82
N GLU A 123 -3.41 -5.47 17.06
CA GLU A 123 -4.10 -4.94 18.24
C GLU A 123 -4.30 -3.42 18.19
N GLN A 124 -3.34 -2.66 17.64
CA GLN A 124 -3.43 -1.21 17.55
C GLN A 124 -4.58 -0.81 16.63
N THR A 125 -4.63 -1.37 15.43
CA THR A 125 -5.70 -1.13 14.46
C THR A 125 -7.06 -1.52 15.02
N ARG A 126 -7.16 -2.68 15.71
CA ARG A 126 -8.42 -3.08 16.36
C ARG A 126 -8.90 -2.05 17.38
N ARG A 127 -7.99 -1.44 18.16
CA ARG A 127 -8.35 -0.35 19.10
C ARG A 127 -8.81 0.91 18.39
N VAL A 128 -8.13 1.32 17.31
CA VAL A 128 -8.52 2.51 16.52
C VAL A 128 -9.93 2.33 15.96
N VAL A 129 -10.17 1.20 15.30
CA VAL A 129 -11.48 0.87 14.71
C VAL A 129 -12.57 0.75 15.77
N ALA A 130 -12.29 0.10 16.91
CA ALA A 130 -13.24 0.00 18.01
C ALA A 130 -13.62 1.37 18.59
N ARG A 131 -12.66 2.31 18.65
CA ARG A 131 -12.94 3.68 19.10
C ARG A 131 -13.86 4.42 18.13
N VAL A 132 -13.59 4.33 16.82
CA VAL A 132 -14.46 4.94 15.80
C VAL A 132 -15.86 4.32 15.83
N ALA A 133 -15.95 3.00 15.98
CA ALA A 133 -17.22 2.27 16.07
C ALA A 133 -18.05 2.68 17.29
N ALA A 134 -17.41 3.02 18.40
CA ALA A 134 -18.08 3.51 19.61
C ALA A 134 -18.51 4.98 19.50
N ASP A 135 -17.67 5.83 18.90
CA ASP A 135 -17.90 7.28 18.84
C ASP A 135 -18.88 7.69 17.74
N LEU A 136 -18.97 6.94 16.63
CA LEU A 136 -19.81 7.29 15.48
C LEU A 136 -21.31 7.35 15.82
N PRO A 137 -21.91 6.38 16.57
CA PRO A 137 -23.30 6.50 17.00
C PRO A 137 -23.54 7.65 17.98
N ALA A 138 -22.58 7.94 18.87
CA ALA A 138 -22.68 9.06 19.80
C ALA A 138 -22.69 10.40 19.05
N TYR A 139 -21.81 10.54 18.06
CA TYR A 139 -21.80 11.67 17.13
C TYR A 139 -23.16 11.84 16.42
N ALA A 140 -23.68 10.78 15.81
CA ALA A 140 -24.96 10.83 15.10
C ALA A 140 -26.11 11.24 16.04
N GLY A 141 -26.14 10.71 17.27
CA GLY A 141 -27.13 11.09 18.27
C GLY A 141 -27.10 12.58 18.63
N MET A 142 -25.91 13.16 18.78
CA MET A 142 -25.76 14.59 19.07
C MET A 142 -26.16 15.48 17.88
N VAL A 143 -25.85 15.07 16.64
CA VAL A 143 -26.31 15.80 15.44
C VAL A 143 -27.83 15.78 15.33
N GLU A 144 -28.47 14.64 15.58
CA GLU A 144 -29.94 14.56 15.55
C GLU A 144 -30.58 15.39 16.67
N ALA A 145 -29.98 15.42 17.87
CA ALA A 145 -30.41 16.31 18.95
C ALA A 145 -30.25 17.78 18.55
N ALA A 146 -29.12 18.15 17.94
CA ALA A 146 -28.90 19.49 17.42
C ALA A 146 -29.96 19.89 16.39
N ARG A 147 -30.26 19.00 15.45
CA ARG A 147 -31.27 19.19 14.40
C ARG A 147 -32.67 19.38 14.98
N ALA A 148 -33.09 18.50 15.89
CA ALA A 148 -34.41 18.57 16.52
C ALA A 148 -34.62 19.88 17.29
N ASN A 149 -33.57 20.37 17.96
CA ASN A 149 -33.60 21.66 18.66
C ASN A 149 -33.55 22.85 17.68
N ASN A 150 -32.75 22.77 16.60
CA ASN A 150 -32.66 23.81 15.58
C ASN A 150 -34.02 24.04 14.88
N ARG A 151 -34.74 22.96 14.58
CA ARG A 151 -36.08 23.03 13.99
C ARG A 151 -37.13 23.70 14.90
N GLN A 152 -36.92 23.67 16.20
CA GLN A 152 -37.76 24.33 17.20
C GLN A 152 -37.26 25.74 17.55
N GLY A 153 -36.13 26.18 16.99
CA GLY A 153 -35.51 27.47 17.31
C GLY A 153 -34.84 27.52 18.69
N PHE A 154 -34.59 26.36 19.31
CA PHE A 154 -33.98 26.31 20.64
C PHE A 154 -32.46 26.54 20.57
N PRO A 155 -31.89 27.51 21.32
CA PRO A 155 -30.45 27.82 21.28
C PRO A 155 -29.53 26.64 21.63
N VAL A 156 -30.02 25.69 22.43
CA VAL A 156 -29.28 24.47 22.83
C VAL A 156 -28.91 23.57 21.64
N GLY A 157 -29.55 23.74 20.47
CA GLY A 157 -29.12 23.04 19.25
C GLY A 157 -27.65 23.31 18.90
N SER A 158 -27.19 24.54 19.11
CA SER A 158 -25.81 24.95 18.83
C SER A 158 -24.77 24.31 19.77
N SER A 159 -25.15 24.00 21.02
CA SER A 159 -24.26 23.29 21.94
C SER A 159 -24.12 21.83 21.58
N TYR A 160 -25.22 21.16 21.20
CA TYR A 160 -25.16 19.78 20.72
C TYR A 160 -24.31 19.64 19.45
N LEU A 161 -24.45 20.56 18.50
CA LEU A 161 -23.63 20.53 17.28
C LEU A 161 -22.15 20.76 17.59
N ARG A 162 -21.81 21.71 18.46
CA ARG A 162 -20.42 21.94 18.87
C ARG A 162 -19.82 20.72 19.55
N GLU A 163 -20.55 20.04 20.42
CA GLU A 163 -20.09 18.81 21.05
C GLU A 163 -19.90 17.68 20.03
N ALA A 164 -20.82 17.56 19.06
CA ALA A 164 -20.70 16.61 17.97
C ALA A 164 -19.44 16.87 17.12
N SER A 165 -19.22 18.11 16.69
CA SER A 165 -18.03 18.49 15.93
C SER A 165 -16.74 18.36 16.77
N ALA A 166 -16.79 18.60 18.08
CA ALA A 166 -15.66 18.35 18.98
C ALA A 166 -15.31 16.85 19.05
N LEU A 167 -16.30 15.95 19.12
CA LEU A 167 -16.08 14.51 19.05
C LEU A 167 -15.53 14.09 17.67
N MET A 168 -16.04 14.70 16.60
CA MET A 168 -15.57 14.45 15.23
C MET A 168 -14.09 14.82 15.07
N GLN A 169 -13.72 16.04 15.47
CA GLN A 169 -12.37 16.59 15.30
C GLN A 169 -11.37 16.04 16.34
N GLY A 170 -11.84 15.76 17.57
CA GLY A 170 -10.99 15.29 18.66
C GLY A 170 -10.78 13.77 18.70
N SER A 171 -11.67 12.99 18.07
CA SER A 171 -11.59 11.52 18.08
C SER A 171 -11.76 10.89 16.70
N LEU A 172 -12.89 11.10 16.02
CA LEU A 172 -13.21 10.33 14.81
C LEU A 172 -12.22 10.57 13.66
N LEU A 173 -11.99 11.83 13.28
CA LEU A 173 -11.07 12.19 12.20
C LEU A 173 -9.61 11.83 12.52
N PRO A 174 -9.04 12.15 13.70
CA PRO A 174 -7.69 11.70 14.04
C PRO A 174 -7.52 10.18 14.02
N ASN A 175 -8.51 9.42 14.48
CA ASN A 175 -8.47 7.96 14.40
C ASN A 175 -8.49 7.46 12.95
N ALA A 176 -9.33 8.04 12.09
CA ALA A 176 -9.38 7.70 10.67
C ALA A 176 -8.08 8.09 9.93
N GLU A 177 -7.45 9.21 10.30
CA GLU A 177 -6.16 9.64 9.73
C GLU A 177 -5.01 8.71 10.12
N ARG A 178 -4.96 8.29 11.40
CA ARG A 178 -3.98 7.29 11.86
C ARG A 178 -4.15 5.98 11.10
N LEU A 179 -5.38 5.51 10.98
CA LEU A 179 -5.68 4.30 10.21
C LEU A 179 -5.22 4.46 8.75
N THR A 180 -5.48 5.60 8.13
CA THR A 180 -5.03 5.88 6.75
C THR A 180 -3.51 5.81 6.63
N THR A 181 -2.79 6.46 7.56
CA THR A 181 -1.31 6.46 7.57
C THR A 181 -0.74 5.05 7.74
N ASP A 182 -1.28 4.28 8.69
CA ASP A 182 -0.83 2.90 8.97
C ASP A 182 -1.07 1.99 7.75
N ARG A 183 -2.19 2.18 7.03
CA ARG A 183 -2.51 1.37 5.85
C ARG A 183 -1.66 1.73 4.63
N PHE A 184 -1.33 3.01 4.43
CA PHE A 184 -0.37 3.39 3.39
C PHE A 184 1.03 2.82 3.66
N ALA A 185 1.46 2.76 4.93
CA ALA A 185 2.71 2.09 5.30
C ALA A 185 2.69 0.59 4.95
N ALA A 186 1.56 -0.09 5.20
CA ALA A 186 1.41 -1.50 4.84
C ALA A 186 1.45 -1.75 3.31
N VAL A 187 0.82 -0.88 2.51
CA VAL A 187 0.94 -0.91 1.03
C VAL A 187 2.40 -0.78 0.62
N HIS A 188 3.11 0.17 1.23
CA HIS A 188 4.52 0.43 0.93
C HIS A 188 5.43 -0.77 1.23
N ASP A 189 5.26 -1.41 2.38
CA ASP A 189 6.09 -2.54 2.77
C ASP A 189 5.83 -3.77 1.89
N GLN A 190 4.59 -4.03 1.51
CA GLN A 190 4.26 -5.14 0.60
C GLN A 190 4.72 -4.88 -0.84
N GLU A 191 4.60 -3.66 -1.32
CA GLU A 191 5.11 -3.24 -2.63
C GLU A 191 6.65 -3.44 -2.70
N ARG A 192 7.38 -3.03 -1.65
CA ARG A 192 8.82 -3.30 -1.52
C ARG A 192 9.12 -4.80 -1.46
N ALA A 193 8.31 -5.57 -0.73
CA ALA A 193 8.47 -7.03 -0.64
C ALA A 193 8.23 -7.71 -1.99
N LEU A 194 7.34 -7.18 -2.83
CA LEU A 194 7.11 -7.63 -4.20
C LEU A 194 8.25 -7.24 -5.14
N ALA A 195 8.66 -5.97 -5.15
CA ALA A 195 9.68 -5.43 -6.05
C ALA A 195 11.13 -5.82 -5.70
N GLY A 196 11.41 -6.16 -4.43
CA GLY A 196 12.77 -6.47 -3.98
C GLY A 196 13.39 -7.70 -4.67
N PRO A 197 14.71 -7.79 -4.82
CA PRO A 197 15.33 -8.95 -5.47
C PRO A 197 15.14 -10.24 -4.63
N PRO A 198 14.93 -11.42 -5.25
CA PRO A 198 14.91 -12.71 -4.55
C PRO A 198 16.35 -13.12 -4.19
N ALA A 199 16.93 -12.43 -3.19
CA ALA A 199 18.35 -12.44 -2.90
C ALA A 199 18.91 -13.84 -2.57
N LEU A 200 18.18 -14.66 -1.81
CA LEU A 200 18.62 -16.03 -1.49
C LEU A 200 18.64 -16.92 -2.73
N THR A 201 17.63 -16.82 -3.60
CA THR A 201 17.60 -17.56 -4.87
C THR A 201 18.77 -17.16 -5.76
N LEU A 202 19.04 -15.86 -5.91
CA LEU A 202 20.18 -15.37 -6.68
C LEU A 202 21.53 -15.81 -6.06
N ALA A 203 21.67 -15.79 -4.74
CA ALA A 203 22.86 -16.28 -4.05
C ALA A 203 23.09 -17.79 -4.26
N LEU A 204 22.02 -18.60 -4.25
CA LEU A 204 22.11 -20.03 -4.51
C LEU A 204 22.38 -20.35 -5.98
N LEU A 205 21.81 -19.59 -6.92
CA LEU A 205 22.09 -19.72 -8.35
C LEU A 205 23.56 -19.41 -8.66
N THR A 206 24.09 -18.33 -8.08
CA THR A 206 25.52 -17.98 -8.21
C THR A 206 26.41 -19.06 -7.60
N LEU A 207 26.08 -19.59 -6.42
CA LEU A 207 26.80 -20.71 -5.81
C LEU A 207 26.76 -21.98 -6.69
N THR A 208 25.62 -22.27 -7.31
CA THR A 208 25.45 -23.43 -8.21
C THR A 208 26.30 -23.27 -9.49
N LEU A 209 26.34 -22.07 -10.07
CA LEU A 209 27.22 -21.76 -11.20
C LEU A 209 28.70 -21.92 -10.83
N LEU A 210 29.12 -21.41 -9.66
CA LEU A 210 30.48 -21.57 -9.16
C LEU A 210 30.84 -23.05 -8.94
N ALA A 211 29.90 -23.87 -8.44
CA ALA A 211 30.10 -25.31 -8.30
C ALA A 211 30.27 -26.00 -9.66
N CYS A 212 29.51 -25.60 -10.68
CA CYS A 212 29.67 -26.14 -12.04
C CYS A 212 31.02 -25.75 -12.67
N LEU A 213 31.46 -24.50 -12.48
CA LEU A 213 32.76 -24.00 -12.95
C LEU A 213 33.92 -24.71 -12.23
N GLY A 214 33.86 -24.81 -10.90
CA GLY A 214 34.84 -25.52 -10.08
C GLY A 214 34.90 -27.01 -10.42
N GLY A 215 33.75 -27.65 -10.59
CA GLY A 215 33.65 -29.04 -11.05
C GLY A 215 34.29 -29.24 -12.42
N SER A 216 33.98 -28.37 -13.39
CA SER A 216 34.57 -28.39 -14.73
C SER A 216 36.09 -28.21 -14.69
N TRP A 217 36.60 -27.33 -13.83
CA TRP A 217 38.04 -27.12 -13.66
C TRP A 217 38.76 -28.31 -13.02
N ILE A 218 38.16 -28.96 -12.02
CA ILE A 218 38.69 -30.19 -11.41
C ILE A 218 38.73 -31.32 -12.45
N LEU A 219 37.64 -31.48 -13.22
CA LEU A 219 37.55 -32.43 -14.32
C LEU A 219 38.65 -32.17 -15.37
N LEU A 220 38.86 -30.92 -15.76
CA LEU A 220 39.88 -30.52 -16.73
C LEU A 220 41.28 -30.91 -16.24
N ARG A 221 41.63 -30.55 -14.99
CA ARG A 221 42.95 -30.83 -14.41
C ARG A 221 43.24 -32.31 -14.20
N ARG A 222 42.22 -33.12 -13.92
CA ARG A 222 42.39 -34.55 -13.59
C ARG A 222 42.21 -35.48 -14.78
N THR A 223 41.41 -35.10 -15.78
CA THR A 223 41.05 -35.97 -16.92
C THR A 223 41.46 -35.43 -18.29
N ASN A 224 42.07 -34.23 -18.37
CA ASN A 224 42.53 -33.59 -19.61
C ASN A 224 41.46 -33.40 -20.71
N ARG A 225 40.17 -33.53 -20.38
CA ARG A 225 39.05 -33.30 -21.30
C ARG A 225 38.38 -31.97 -21.04
N LEU A 226 38.18 -31.20 -22.11
CA LEU A 226 37.78 -29.79 -22.06
C LEU A 226 36.37 -29.53 -21.50
N VAL A 227 35.39 -30.39 -21.74
CA VAL A 227 33.99 -30.15 -21.31
C VAL A 227 33.27 -31.47 -20.98
N ASN A 228 32.63 -31.57 -19.80
CA ASN A 228 31.61 -32.58 -19.53
C ASN A 228 30.24 -32.00 -19.93
N LEU A 229 29.60 -32.61 -20.94
CA LEU A 229 28.29 -32.19 -21.47
C LEU A 229 27.22 -32.07 -20.37
N GLY A 230 27.20 -32.95 -19.37
CA GLY A 230 26.22 -32.89 -18.27
C GLY A 230 26.40 -31.68 -17.36
N VAL A 231 27.65 -31.37 -16.99
CA VAL A 231 27.97 -30.18 -16.17
C VAL A 231 27.76 -28.88 -16.97
N ALA A 232 28.08 -28.90 -18.27
CA ALA A 232 27.84 -27.76 -19.16
C ALA A 232 26.34 -27.49 -19.36
N ALA A 233 25.53 -28.54 -19.55
CA ALA A 233 24.07 -28.43 -19.65
C ALA A 233 23.48 -27.87 -18.35
N ALA A 234 23.94 -28.34 -17.19
CA ALA A 234 23.50 -27.84 -15.90
C ALA A 234 23.90 -26.37 -15.66
N ALA A 235 25.12 -25.98 -16.05
CA ALA A 235 25.56 -24.59 -15.99
C ALA A 235 24.71 -23.69 -16.91
N GLY A 236 24.40 -24.15 -18.13
CA GLY A 236 23.52 -23.44 -19.06
C GLY A 236 22.10 -23.26 -18.54
N ALA A 237 21.50 -24.33 -17.99
CA ALA A 237 20.17 -24.27 -17.38
C ALA A 237 20.14 -23.33 -16.16
N THR A 238 21.15 -23.42 -15.29
CA THR A 238 21.28 -22.53 -14.12
C THR A 238 21.46 -21.07 -14.54
N LEU A 239 22.25 -20.81 -15.57
CA LEU A 239 22.45 -19.46 -16.12
C LEU A 239 21.14 -18.90 -16.70
N LEU A 240 20.39 -19.72 -17.44
CA LEU A 240 19.09 -19.32 -17.98
C LEU A 240 18.10 -18.95 -16.86
N VAL A 241 18.03 -19.76 -15.80
CA VAL A 241 17.23 -19.47 -14.61
C VAL A 241 17.68 -18.18 -13.92
N ALA A 242 18.98 -17.94 -13.81
CA ALA A 242 19.52 -16.72 -13.22
C ALA A 242 19.17 -15.48 -14.04
N LEU A 243 19.36 -15.52 -15.37
CA LEU A 243 18.99 -14.44 -16.27
C LEU A 243 17.48 -14.16 -16.21
N TRP A 244 16.66 -15.20 -16.22
CA TRP A 244 15.21 -15.07 -16.08
C TRP A 244 14.84 -14.42 -14.74
N THR A 245 15.39 -14.89 -13.62
CA THR A 245 15.09 -14.38 -12.27
C THR A 245 15.48 -12.91 -12.14
N VAL A 246 16.62 -12.50 -12.71
CA VAL A 246 17.06 -11.10 -12.74
C VAL A 246 16.14 -10.26 -13.63
N ALA A 247 15.82 -10.73 -14.84
CA ALA A 247 14.93 -10.02 -15.75
C ALA A 247 13.51 -9.84 -15.16
N ALA A 248 12.95 -10.89 -14.55
CA ALA A 248 11.67 -10.84 -13.84
C ALA A 248 11.72 -9.87 -12.64
N GLY A 249 12.82 -9.87 -11.88
CA GLY A 249 13.01 -8.92 -10.78
C GLY A 249 13.10 -7.46 -11.25
N LEU A 250 13.85 -7.19 -12.32
CA LEU A 250 13.98 -5.84 -12.88
C LEU A 250 12.67 -5.34 -13.49
N THR A 251 11.93 -6.20 -14.19
CA THR A 251 10.61 -5.85 -14.74
C THR A 251 9.59 -5.60 -13.62
N ALA A 252 9.59 -6.42 -12.56
CA ALA A 252 8.76 -6.18 -11.38
C ALA A 252 9.10 -4.86 -10.67
N ALA A 253 10.39 -4.57 -10.49
CA ALA A 253 10.84 -3.32 -9.89
C ALA A 253 10.43 -2.11 -10.75
N ALA A 254 10.66 -2.16 -12.07
CA ALA A 254 10.30 -1.07 -12.98
C ALA A 254 8.79 -0.83 -13.07
N ALA A 255 7.98 -1.90 -13.02
CA ALA A 255 6.52 -1.78 -13.04
C ALA A 255 5.96 -1.10 -11.79
N VAL A 256 6.60 -1.34 -10.65
CA VAL A 256 6.23 -0.76 -9.35
C VAL A 256 6.79 0.66 -9.15
N ASP A 257 7.97 0.96 -9.70
CA ASP A 257 8.65 2.26 -9.56
C ASP A 257 8.06 3.38 -10.45
N ASN A 258 6.83 3.21 -10.94
CA ASN A 258 6.12 4.19 -11.77
C ASN A 258 5.57 5.40 -10.98
N GLY A 259 5.86 5.48 -9.68
CA GLY A 259 5.41 6.54 -8.77
C GLY A 259 3.90 6.55 -8.47
N ALA A 260 3.12 5.54 -8.92
CA ALA A 260 1.67 5.49 -8.70
C ALA A 260 1.32 5.46 -7.20
N ARG A 261 2.02 4.66 -6.39
CA ARG A 261 1.84 4.62 -4.93
C ARG A 261 2.02 6.00 -4.29
N THR A 262 3.14 6.67 -4.59
CA THR A 262 3.44 7.99 -4.02
C THR A 262 2.40 9.02 -4.43
N ARG A 263 1.93 8.98 -5.69
CA ARG A 263 0.84 9.84 -6.16
C ARG A 263 -0.47 9.54 -5.43
N PHE A 264 -0.85 8.27 -5.30
CA PHE A 264 -2.05 7.84 -4.58
C PHE A 264 -2.04 8.33 -3.12
N GLU A 265 -0.95 8.11 -2.39
CA GLU A 265 -0.80 8.59 -1.02
C GLU A 265 -0.86 10.13 -0.94
N THR A 266 -0.17 10.83 -1.85
CA THR A 266 -0.14 12.30 -1.86
C THR A 266 -1.52 12.88 -2.12
N LEU A 267 -2.29 12.31 -3.04
CA LEU A 267 -3.65 12.74 -3.36
C LEU A 267 -4.64 12.41 -2.24
N ALA A 268 -4.50 11.24 -1.60
CA ALA A 268 -5.29 10.90 -0.42
C ALA A 268 -5.07 11.92 0.71
N ARG A 269 -3.81 12.28 0.99
CA ARG A 269 -3.46 13.32 1.97
C ARG A 269 -3.96 14.71 1.54
N ALA A 270 -3.85 15.05 0.26
CA ALA A 270 -4.40 16.30 -0.28
C ALA A 270 -5.92 16.39 -0.06
N ARG A 271 -6.65 15.31 -0.34
CA ARG A 271 -8.09 15.26 -0.09
C ARG A 271 -8.43 15.39 1.39
N ILE A 272 -7.65 14.78 2.29
CA ILE A 272 -7.79 14.98 3.74
C ILE A 272 -7.63 16.46 4.12
N LEU A 273 -6.59 17.13 3.62
CA LEU A 273 -6.35 18.57 3.88
C LEU A 273 -7.47 19.46 3.34
N ALA A 274 -8.02 19.12 2.16
CA ALA A 274 -9.18 19.83 1.62
C ALA A 274 -10.41 19.72 2.54
N GLN A 275 -10.64 18.52 3.08
CA GLN A 275 -11.74 18.25 4.02
C GLN A 275 -11.54 18.97 5.36
N GLN A 276 -10.31 19.04 5.88
CA GLN A 276 -9.97 19.82 7.09
C GLN A 276 -10.25 21.31 6.89
N ALA A 277 -9.76 21.90 5.79
CA ALA A 277 -10.01 23.29 5.47
C ALA A 277 -11.51 23.58 5.25
N ARG A 278 -12.28 22.65 4.66
CA ARG A 278 -13.74 22.81 4.55
C ARG A 278 -14.46 22.77 5.90
N ALA A 279 -13.99 21.94 6.83
CA ALA A 279 -14.53 21.90 8.19
C ALA A 279 -14.27 23.23 8.93
N GLU A 280 -13.08 23.79 8.78
CA GLU A 280 -12.70 25.10 9.33
C GLU A 280 -13.58 26.23 8.76
N GLU A 281 -13.74 26.28 7.44
CA GLU A 281 -14.60 27.26 6.77
C GLU A 281 -16.05 27.25 7.28
N THR A 282 -16.61 26.08 7.57
CA THR A 282 -17.97 25.97 8.10
C THR A 282 -18.04 26.28 9.60
N LEU A 283 -16.98 25.96 10.36
CA LEU A 283 -16.90 26.23 11.79
C LEU A 283 -16.83 27.73 12.11
N GLU A 284 -16.22 28.55 11.25
CA GLU A 284 -16.21 30.02 11.37
C GLU A 284 -17.61 30.59 11.54
N LEU A 285 -18.54 30.13 10.70
CA LEU A 285 -19.91 30.64 10.67
C LEU A 285 -20.77 30.09 11.82
N ILE A 286 -20.43 28.93 12.36
CA ILE A 286 -21.10 28.35 13.53
C ILE A 286 -20.68 29.08 14.80
N THR A 287 -19.39 29.40 14.94
CA THR A 287 -18.82 29.98 16.16
C THR A 287 -19.31 31.39 16.43
N ARG A 288 -19.66 32.16 15.39
CA ARG A 288 -20.20 33.54 15.49
C ARG A 288 -19.41 34.40 16.49
N GLY A 289 -18.15 34.66 16.16
CA GLY A 289 -17.23 35.46 16.99
C GLY A 289 -15.91 35.77 16.28
N ASP A 290 -14.81 35.77 17.03
CA ASP A 290 -13.46 35.89 16.46
C ASP A 290 -13.12 34.62 15.65
N ILE A 291 -12.80 34.83 14.36
CA ILE A 291 -12.45 33.76 13.42
C ILE A 291 -10.94 33.63 13.21
N THR A 292 -10.11 34.47 13.82
CA THR A 292 -8.67 34.59 13.54
C THR A 292 -7.92 33.26 13.66
N ALA A 293 -8.21 32.49 14.71
CA ALA A 293 -7.58 31.20 14.93
C ALA A 293 -8.01 30.16 13.88
N ILE A 294 -9.30 30.13 13.52
CA ILE A 294 -9.86 29.19 12.54
C ILE A 294 -9.33 29.51 11.14
N GLU A 295 -9.31 30.79 10.76
CA GLU A 295 -8.73 31.27 9.49
C GLU A 295 -7.24 30.91 9.36
N THR A 296 -6.49 30.96 10.46
CA THR A 296 -5.07 30.57 10.47
C THR A 296 -4.91 29.07 10.16
N GLN A 297 -5.79 28.22 10.71
CA GLN A 297 -5.81 26.79 10.41
C GLN A 297 -6.22 26.54 8.96
N TYR A 298 -7.28 27.21 8.48
CA TYR A 298 -7.73 27.16 7.08
C TYR A 298 -6.61 27.47 6.10
N ARG A 299 -5.87 28.56 6.33
CA ARG A 299 -4.73 28.95 5.49
C ARG A 299 -3.60 27.94 5.54
N THR A 300 -3.35 27.35 6.71
CA THR A 300 -2.32 26.33 6.88
C THR A 300 -2.65 25.09 6.06
N HIS A 301 -3.84 24.52 6.22
CA HIS A 301 -4.27 23.34 5.46
C HIS A 301 -4.40 23.62 3.96
N SER A 302 -4.94 24.79 3.58
CA SER A 302 -5.03 25.21 2.18
C SER A 302 -3.66 25.38 1.51
N THR A 303 -2.66 25.86 2.25
CA THR A 303 -1.28 25.98 1.74
C THR A 303 -0.63 24.62 1.61
N GLN A 304 -0.75 23.74 2.60
CA GLN A 304 -0.25 22.36 2.51
C GLN A 304 -0.91 21.58 1.36
N LEU A 305 -2.22 21.77 1.17
CA LEU A 305 -2.95 21.23 0.03
C LEU A 305 -2.36 21.73 -1.29
N ARG A 306 -2.19 23.04 -1.41
CA ARG A 306 -1.59 23.68 -2.58
C ARG A 306 -0.20 23.10 -2.90
N ASP A 307 0.67 23.00 -1.90
CA ASP A 307 2.04 22.50 -2.05
C ASP A 307 2.07 21.03 -2.48
N ARG A 308 1.14 20.21 -1.99
CA ARG A 308 1.00 18.81 -2.43
C ARG A 308 0.54 18.70 -3.88
N LEU A 309 -0.41 19.54 -4.31
CA LEU A 309 -0.89 19.53 -5.68
C LEU A 309 0.15 20.05 -6.68
N THR A 310 0.98 21.03 -6.31
CA THR A 310 2.11 21.50 -7.15
C THR A 310 3.27 20.51 -7.17
N GLY A 311 3.44 19.69 -6.13
CA GLY A 311 4.41 18.59 -6.14
C GLY A 311 4.08 17.46 -7.12
N THR A 312 2.82 17.35 -7.58
CA THR A 312 2.31 16.23 -8.37
C THR A 312 1.78 16.63 -9.76
N LEU A 313 2.34 17.69 -10.37
CA LEU A 313 1.81 18.41 -11.55
C LEU A 313 1.33 17.55 -12.72
N SER A 314 1.89 16.35 -12.93
CA SER A 314 1.44 15.44 -14.00
C SER A 314 0.05 14.83 -13.77
N GLY A 315 -0.53 14.95 -12.57
CA GLY A 315 -1.82 14.35 -12.20
C GLY A 315 -2.83 15.30 -11.54
N THR A 316 -2.59 16.60 -11.42
CA THR A 316 -3.49 17.49 -10.64
C THR A 316 -4.05 18.67 -11.42
N ALA A 317 -3.89 18.65 -12.76
CA ALA A 317 -4.28 19.75 -13.64
C ALA A 317 -5.77 20.14 -13.51
N ALA A 318 -6.66 19.18 -13.25
CA ALA A 318 -8.09 19.46 -13.06
C ALA A 318 -8.43 19.98 -11.65
N ALA A 319 -7.66 19.60 -10.62
CA ALA A 319 -7.91 20.00 -9.23
C ALA A 319 -7.42 21.43 -8.93
N TRP A 320 -6.34 21.86 -9.59
CA TRP A 320 -5.75 23.19 -9.39
C TRP A 320 -6.71 24.38 -9.61
N PRO A 321 -7.41 24.49 -10.75
CA PRO A 321 -8.34 25.61 -10.97
C PRO A 321 -9.51 25.59 -9.98
N GLU A 322 -9.96 24.40 -9.55
CA GLU A 322 -11.04 24.28 -8.58
C GLU A 322 -10.57 24.68 -7.17
N LEU A 323 -9.33 24.38 -6.77
CA LEU A 323 -8.74 24.88 -5.52
C LEU A 323 -8.65 26.41 -5.51
N ALA A 324 -8.19 27.02 -6.60
CA ALA A 324 -8.11 28.47 -6.72
C ALA A 324 -9.51 29.12 -6.66
N ALA A 325 -10.49 28.53 -7.36
CA ALA A 325 -11.87 29.00 -7.35
C ALA A 325 -12.53 28.85 -5.97
N TRP A 326 -12.27 27.75 -5.26
CA TRP A 326 -12.75 27.55 -3.90
C TRP A 326 -12.11 28.54 -2.93
N SER A 327 -10.80 28.73 -2.99
CA SER A 327 -10.09 29.74 -2.16
C SER A 327 -10.67 31.14 -2.36
N GLY A 328 -10.87 31.57 -3.61
CA GLY A 328 -11.48 32.87 -3.90
C GLY A 328 -12.95 32.98 -3.47
N SER A 329 -13.68 31.87 -3.41
CA SER A 329 -15.05 31.85 -2.89
C SER A 329 -15.11 31.94 -1.36
N HIS A 330 -14.11 31.39 -0.66
CA HIS A 330 -13.93 31.53 0.77
C HIS A 330 -13.52 32.97 1.16
N ASP A 331 -12.63 33.60 0.38
CA ASP A 331 -12.27 35.01 0.60
C ASP A 331 -13.50 35.94 0.58
N LYS A 332 -14.48 35.66 -0.30
CA LYS A 332 -15.76 36.40 -0.34
C LYS A 332 -16.59 36.16 0.93
N GLN A 333 -16.62 34.93 1.45
CA GLN A 333 -17.31 34.59 2.71
C GLN A 333 -16.70 35.41 3.86
N VAL A 334 -15.37 35.38 3.99
CA VAL A 334 -14.64 36.09 5.05
C VAL A 334 -14.85 37.60 4.95
N GLN A 335 -14.81 38.18 3.74
CA GLN A 335 -15.11 39.59 3.53
C GLN A 335 -16.54 39.97 3.93
N ALA A 336 -17.54 39.15 3.60
CA ALA A 336 -18.91 39.40 4.02
C ALA A 336 -19.05 39.34 5.55
N TYR A 337 -18.41 38.34 6.18
CA TYR A 337 -18.38 38.18 7.63
C TYR A 337 -17.75 39.40 8.32
N GLN A 338 -16.59 39.86 7.85
CA GLN A 338 -15.87 41.02 8.40
C GLN A 338 -16.63 42.35 8.23
N ARG A 339 -17.50 42.46 7.22
CA ARG A 339 -18.40 43.61 7.02
C ARG A 339 -19.68 43.53 7.87
N ALA A 340 -19.76 42.56 8.80
CA ALA A 340 -20.95 42.24 9.58
C ALA A 340 -22.18 41.83 8.74
N ASP A 341 -21.97 41.38 7.49
CA ASP A 341 -23.01 40.81 6.63
C ASP A 341 -23.02 39.28 6.76
N TYR A 342 -23.47 38.81 7.92
CA TYR A 342 -23.56 37.39 8.22
C TYR A 342 -24.47 36.61 7.25
N PRO A 343 -25.66 37.11 6.84
CA PRO A 343 -26.49 36.41 5.86
C PRO A 343 -25.76 36.14 4.54
N SER A 344 -25.05 37.14 3.99
CA SER A 344 -24.28 36.95 2.76
C SER A 344 -23.10 35.98 2.97
N ALA A 345 -22.44 36.01 4.13
CA ALA A 345 -21.38 35.05 4.46
C ALA A 345 -21.90 33.61 4.47
N VAL A 346 -23.06 33.37 5.08
CA VAL A 346 -23.73 32.04 5.08
C VAL A 346 -24.11 31.62 3.67
N VAL A 347 -24.74 32.50 2.89
CA VAL A 347 -25.12 32.19 1.49
C VAL A 347 -23.88 31.87 0.64
N GLN A 348 -22.78 32.60 0.83
CA GLN A 348 -21.53 32.32 0.12
C GLN A 348 -20.91 30.97 0.50
N ALA A 349 -21.02 30.56 1.77
CA ALA A 349 -20.44 29.32 2.29
C ALA A 349 -21.20 28.05 1.91
N ILE A 350 -22.53 28.11 2.01
CA ILE A 350 -23.41 26.94 1.93
C ILE A 350 -24.52 27.05 0.87
N GLY A 351 -24.64 28.20 0.19
CA GLY A 351 -25.67 28.43 -0.81
C GLY A 351 -25.48 27.61 -2.09
N PRO A 352 -26.52 27.51 -2.93
CA PRO A 352 -26.51 26.68 -4.14
C PRO A 352 -25.81 27.34 -5.34
N ALA A 353 -25.28 28.55 -5.18
CA ALA A 353 -24.66 29.31 -6.27
C ALA A 353 -23.40 28.62 -6.81
N ARG A 354 -23.20 28.68 -8.13
CA ARG A 354 -22.04 28.04 -8.79
C ARG A 354 -20.69 28.71 -8.46
N ASP A 355 -20.72 29.95 -7.99
CA ASP A 355 -19.55 30.66 -7.47
C ASP A 355 -19.50 30.68 -5.93
N GLY A 356 -20.44 29.99 -5.28
CA GLY A 356 -20.43 29.73 -3.85
C GLY A 356 -19.42 28.64 -3.47
N SER A 357 -18.98 28.69 -2.22
CA SER A 357 -17.91 27.83 -1.71
C SER A 357 -18.28 26.35 -1.70
N ALA A 358 -19.49 26.00 -1.26
CA ALA A 358 -19.96 24.61 -1.28
C ALA A 358 -19.88 23.96 -2.67
N PHE A 359 -20.22 24.71 -3.73
CA PHE A 359 -20.16 24.20 -5.11
C PHE A 359 -18.70 24.02 -5.55
N ARG A 360 -17.83 24.99 -5.30
CA ARG A 360 -16.41 24.92 -5.68
C ARG A 360 -15.65 23.83 -4.93
N PHE A 361 -15.92 23.68 -3.64
CA PHE A 361 -15.38 22.58 -2.85
C PHE A 361 -15.80 21.21 -3.41
N ALA A 362 -17.08 21.03 -3.74
CA ALA A 362 -17.57 19.77 -4.31
C ALA A 362 -16.88 19.43 -5.64
N ARG A 363 -16.56 20.43 -6.47
CA ARG A 363 -15.80 20.26 -7.71
C ARG A 363 -14.35 19.86 -7.47
N LEU A 364 -13.71 20.48 -6.48
CA LEU A 364 -12.36 20.11 -6.04
C LEU A 364 -12.33 18.67 -5.52
N ASP A 365 -13.25 18.30 -4.61
CA ASP A 365 -13.32 16.95 -4.06
C ASP A 365 -13.55 15.89 -5.15
N GLU A 366 -14.40 16.19 -6.13
CA GLU A 366 -14.63 15.31 -7.29
C GLU A 366 -13.37 15.15 -8.15
N ALA A 367 -12.65 16.23 -8.42
CA ALA A 367 -11.41 16.19 -9.18
C ALA A 367 -10.34 15.36 -8.45
N LEU A 368 -10.19 15.55 -7.13
CA LEU A 368 -9.29 14.77 -6.30
C LEU A 368 -9.68 13.29 -6.27
N ARG A 369 -10.97 12.98 -6.10
CA ARG A 369 -11.48 11.60 -6.10
C ARG A 369 -11.19 10.90 -7.42
N THR A 370 -11.49 11.56 -8.54
CA THR A 370 -11.25 11.00 -9.88
C THR A 370 -9.76 10.69 -10.08
N GLU A 371 -8.86 11.56 -9.59
CA GLU A 371 -7.43 11.32 -9.67
C GLU A 371 -6.96 10.20 -8.76
N ILE A 372 -7.50 10.12 -7.54
CA ILE A 372 -7.25 9.03 -6.61
C ILE A 372 -7.63 7.69 -7.26
N ASP A 373 -8.83 7.59 -7.85
CA ASP A 373 -9.29 6.36 -8.48
C ASP A 373 -8.41 5.96 -9.67
N ARG A 374 -7.91 6.93 -10.46
CA ARG A 374 -6.97 6.66 -11.57
C ARG A 374 -5.61 6.18 -11.07
N THR A 375 -5.00 6.89 -10.12
CA THR A 375 -3.68 6.53 -9.58
C THR A 375 -3.71 5.21 -8.81
N ARG A 376 -4.86 4.87 -8.21
CA ARG A 376 -5.14 3.54 -7.68
C ARG A 376 -5.16 2.47 -8.79
N GLY A 377 -5.76 2.77 -9.93
CA GLY A 377 -5.67 1.93 -11.14
C GLY A 377 -4.22 1.70 -11.56
N ASP A 378 -3.45 2.77 -11.75
CA ASP A 378 -2.02 2.71 -12.11
C ASP A 378 -1.19 1.85 -11.12
N LEU A 379 -1.49 1.97 -9.81
CA LEU A 379 -0.84 1.17 -8.77
C LEU A 379 -1.16 -0.31 -8.94
N ARG A 380 -2.45 -0.64 -9.10
CA ARG A 380 -2.91 -2.02 -9.26
C ARG A 380 -2.35 -2.65 -10.54
N ASP A 381 -2.31 -1.91 -11.63
CA ASP A 381 -1.74 -2.36 -12.91
C ASP A 381 -0.22 -2.59 -12.82
N GLY A 382 0.49 -1.72 -12.10
CA GLY A 382 1.93 -1.88 -11.82
C GLY A 382 2.22 -3.14 -10.99
N VAL A 383 1.42 -3.38 -9.96
CA VAL A 383 1.51 -4.58 -9.10
C VAL A 383 1.15 -5.85 -9.88
N ASP A 384 0.13 -5.76 -10.75
CA ASP A 384 -0.29 -6.87 -11.59
C ASP A 384 0.81 -7.25 -12.58
N THR A 385 1.37 -6.25 -13.26
CA THR A 385 2.52 -6.39 -14.16
C THR A 385 3.75 -6.96 -13.43
N ALA A 386 3.99 -6.53 -12.18
CA ALA A 386 5.09 -7.05 -11.38
C ALA A 386 4.90 -8.53 -11.01
N GLY A 387 3.67 -8.96 -10.72
CA GLY A 387 3.43 -10.38 -10.45
C GLY A 387 3.41 -11.24 -11.71
N THR A 388 2.93 -10.72 -12.85
CA THR A 388 2.96 -11.47 -14.13
C THR A 388 4.39 -11.77 -14.58
N ALA A 389 5.35 -10.89 -14.27
CA ALA A 389 6.78 -11.15 -14.47
C ALA A 389 7.28 -12.43 -13.74
N PHE A 390 6.63 -12.84 -12.66
CA PHE A 390 6.96 -14.05 -11.90
C PHE A 390 6.07 -15.26 -12.21
N LEU A 391 5.04 -15.15 -13.06
CA LEU A 391 3.97 -16.15 -13.17
C LEU A 391 4.46 -17.57 -13.51
N LEU A 392 5.44 -17.69 -14.41
CA LEU A 392 6.01 -18.98 -14.81
C LEU A 392 7.14 -19.46 -13.88
N SER A 393 7.62 -18.61 -12.99
CA SER A 393 8.83 -18.86 -12.21
C SER A 393 8.66 -19.96 -11.14
N PRO A 394 7.54 -20.04 -10.38
CA PRO A 394 7.34 -21.09 -9.37
C PRO A 394 7.43 -22.53 -9.91
N GLU A 395 7.01 -22.75 -11.16
CA GLU A 395 7.00 -24.07 -11.79
C GLU A 395 8.20 -24.26 -12.72
N GLY A 396 8.54 -23.24 -13.52
CA GLY A 396 9.62 -23.31 -14.50
C GLY A 396 11.02 -23.39 -13.87
N VAL A 397 11.26 -22.66 -12.78
CA VAL A 397 12.56 -22.69 -12.08
C VAL A 397 12.89 -24.07 -11.51
N PRO A 398 12.02 -24.70 -10.69
CA PRO A 398 12.33 -26.03 -10.18
C PRO A 398 12.39 -27.10 -11.28
N ALA A 399 11.56 -27.00 -12.33
CA ALA A 399 11.62 -27.92 -13.46
C ALA A 399 12.97 -27.86 -14.18
N LEU A 400 13.46 -26.66 -14.51
CA LEU A 400 14.76 -26.48 -15.17
C LEU A 400 15.93 -26.92 -14.29
N LEU A 401 15.86 -26.65 -12.98
CA LEU A 401 16.93 -27.06 -12.04
C LEU A 401 16.90 -28.57 -11.74
N ALA A 402 15.74 -29.22 -11.79
CA ALA A 402 15.63 -30.68 -11.73
C ALA A 402 16.22 -31.33 -12.98
N LEU A 403 15.95 -30.77 -14.17
CA LEU A 403 16.59 -31.20 -15.43
C LEU A 403 18.11 -31.00 -15.38
N ALA A 404 18.58 -29.88 -14.82
CA ALA A 404 20.00 -29.63 -14.60
C ALA A 404 20.63 -30.71 -13.70
N ALA A 405 19.98 -31.04 -12.57
CA ALA A 405 20.44 -32.11 -11.68
C ALA A 405 20.51 -33.48 -12.40
N GLY A 406 19.49 -33.81 -13.19
CA GLY A 406 19.47 -35.02 -14.02
C GLY A 406 20.58 -35.05 -15.06
N ALA A 407 20.87 -33.92 -15.72
CA ALA A 407 21.95 -33.81 -16.70
C ALA A 407 23.33 -34.04 -16.07
N VAL A 408 23.58 -33.53 -14.85
CA VAL A 408 24.82 -33.81 -14.11
C VAL A 408 24.91 -35.29 -13.75
N ALA A 409 23.82 -35.88 -13.25
CA ALA A 409 23.79 -37.30 -12.89
C ALA A 409 24.10 -38.19 -14.09
N LEU A 410 23.38 -38.03 -15.19
CA LEU A 410 23.59 -38.81 -16.41
C LEU A 410 24.96 -38.56 -17.06
N GLY A 411 25.51 -37.34 -16.96
CA GLY A 411 26.81 -37.00 -17.53
C GLY A 411 28.02 -37.51 -16.73
N ILE A 412 27.84 -37.86 -15.45
CA ILE A 412 28.91 -38.37 -14.57
C ILE A 412 28.76 -39.89 -14.34
N TRP A 413 27.54 -40.43 -14.38
CA TRP A 413 27.21 -41.83 -14.08
C TRP A 413 28.04 -42.88 -14.84
N PRO A 414 28.17 -42.83 -16.18
CA PRO A 414 28.93 -43.84 -16.93
C PRO A 414 30.40 -43.94 -16.51
N ARG A 415 30.95 -42.87 -15.93
CA ARG A 415 32.36 -42.84 -15.47
C ARG A 415 32.51 -43.33 -14.05
N LEU A 416 31.48 -43.26 -13.21
CA LEU A 416 31.52 -43.88 -11.89
C LEU A 416 31.47 -45.41 -12.02
N GLU A 417 30.74 -45.93 -13.01
CA GLU A 417 30.72 -47.36 -13.35
C GLU A 417 32.09 -47.89 -13.79
N GLU A 418 32.96 -47.06 -14.40
CA GLU A 418 34.33 -47.47 -14.75
C GLU A 418 35.24 -47.73 -13.54
N PHE A 419 34.86 -47.27 -12.34
CA PHE A 419 35.64 -47.42 -11.09
C PHE A 419 34.98 -48.29 -10.02
N LEU A 420 33.75 -48.77 -10.28
CA LEU A 420 33.01 -49.71 -9.46
C LEU A 420 33.24 -51.13 -9.97
#